data_AF-A0A4W5KP75-F1
#
_entry.id   AF-A0A4W5KP75-F1
#
_cell.length_a   1.000
_cell.length_b   1.000
_cell.length_c   1.000
_cell.angle_alpha   90.00
_cell.angle_beta   90.00
_cell.angle_gamma   90.00
#
_symmetry.space_group_name_H-M   'P 1'
#
loop_
_entity.id
_entity.type
_entity.pdbx_description
1 polymer ?
#
loop_
_entity_poly.entity_id
_entity_poly.type
_entity_poly.pdbx_seq_one_letter_code
_entity_poly.pdbx_strand_id
1 'polypeptide(L)'
;LQLGNLFIPAQQAVCKVRTEVMEVTRAMLDRRNANFLLWPPCVEVQRCSGCCNTRMLQCVPTVTQTRYLQVTRIQYIDKRPHYDKAVISVEDHASCRCQTHPSAAARSTSLPPPPPRLTPKPPSLSKEDLHRHDEMKANQSRISKAALRTMIM
;
A
#
# COMPACT_ATOMS: atom_id res chain seq x y z
N LEU A 1 42.61 -7.95 -19.59
CA LEU A 1 41.72 -8.19 -18.42
C LEU A 1 40.30 -8.36 -18.95
N GLN A 2 39.80 -9.59 -18.92
CA GLN A 2 38.54 -9.99 -19.56
C GLN A 2 37.34 -9.23 -18.97
N LEU A 3 36.64 -8.44 -19.80
CA LEU A 3 35.33 -7.82 -19.50
C LEU A 3 34.17 -8.85 -19.48
N GLY A 4 34.49 -10.15 -19.33
CA GLY A 4 33.56 -11.26 -19.58
C GLY A 4 32.58 -11.58 -18.44
N ASN A 5 32.64 -10.87 -17.30
CA ASN A 5 31.87 -11.20 -16.10
C ASN A 5 31.07 -10.04 -15.50
N LEU A 6 30.87 -8.93 -16.24
CA LEU A 6 30.21 -7.75 -15.66
C LEU A 6 28.67 -7.78 -15.74
N PHE A 7 28.08 -8.77 -16.40
CA PHE A 7 26.62 -8.87 -16.56
C PHE A 7 26.07 -10.07 -15.79
N ILE A 8 25.34 -9.77 -14.72
CA ILE A 8 24.59 -10.76 -13.94
C ILE A 8 23.18 -10.85 -14.55
N PRO A 9 22.65 -12.05 -14.84
CA PRO A 9 21.30 -12.20 -15.36
C PRO A 9 20.27 -11.70 -14.34
N ALA A 10 19.24 -11.00 -14.84
CA ALA A 10 18.15 -10.53 -13.99
C ALA A 10 17.35 -11.72 -13.44
N GLN A 11 17.11 -11.74 -12.13
CA GLN A 11 16.27 -12.75 -11.49
C GLN A 11 14.82 -12.27 -11.44
N GLN A 12 13.88 -13.11 -11.86
CA GLN A 12 12.46 -12.79 -11.78
C GLN A 12 12.01 -12.69 -10.31
N ALA A 13 11.22 -11.66 -9.99
CA ALA A 13 10.50 -11.58 -8.73
C ALA A 13 9.33 -12.59 -8.73
N VAL A 14 9.58 -13.82 -8.29
CA VAL A 14 8.58 -14.90 -8.24
C VAL A 14 7.36 -14.50 -7.38
N CYS A 15 6.15 -14.90 -7.79
CA CYS A 15 4.92 -14.77 -6.99
C CYS A 15 5.05 -15.47 -5.64
N LYS A 16 5.16 -14.71 -4.56
CA LYS A 16 5.24 -15.21 -3.18
C LYS A 16 4.84 -14.14 -2.17
N VAL A 17 4.65 -14.57 -0.93
CA VAL A 17 4.43 -13.67 0.20
C VAL A 17 5.72 -12.88 0.48
N ARG A 18 5.58 -11.56 0.68
CA ARG A 18 6.64 -10.66 1.13
C ARG A 18 6.09 -9.72 2.19
N THR A 19 7.00 -9.24 3.05
CA THR A 19 6.70 -8.19 4.00
C THR A 19 6.58 -6.85 3.28
N GLU A 20 5.49 -6.15 3.53
CA GLU A 20 5.23 -4.78 3.07
C GLU A 20 4.88 -3.90 4.27
N VAL A 21 5.13 -2.60 4.14
CA VAL A 21 4.79 -1.62 5.17
C VAL A 21 3.40 -1.05 4.89
N MET A 22 2.49 -1.17 5.86
CA MET A 22 1.15 -0.60 5.81
C MET A 22 1.01 0.55 6.80
N GLU A 23 0.44 1.65 6.34
CA GLU A 23 0.09 2.78 7.21
C GLU A 23 -1.06 2.41 8.14
N VAL A 24 -0.93 2.73 9.42
CA VAL A 24 -1.98 2.63 10.43
C VAL A 24 -2.82 3.90 10.37
N THR A 25 -4.05 3.77 9.88
CA THR A 25 -4.95 4.92 9.70
C THR A 25 -5.99 4.98 10.82
N ARG A 26 -6.47 6.19 11.14
CA ARG A 26 -7.54 6.39 12.14
C ARG A 26 -8.80 5.56 11.83
N ALA A 27 -9.10 5.42 10.54
CA ALA A 27 -10.24 4.66 10.03
C ALA A 27 -10.22 3.16 10.38
N MET A 28 -9.05 2.62 10.77
CA MET A 28 -8.93 1.24 11.25
C MET A 28 -9.51 1.05 12.65
N LEU A 29 -9.59 2.12 13.45
CA LEU A 29 -10.17 2.09 14.80
C LEU A 29 -11.57 2.72 14.82
N ASP A 30 -11.69 3.96 14.35
CA ASP A 30 -12.95 4.69 14.29
C ASP A 30 -12.94 5.64 13.09
N ARG A 31 -13.90 5.46 12.18
CA ARG A 31 -14.03 6.30 10.96
C ARG A 31 -14.68 7.66 11.22
N ARG A 32 -15.42 7.80 12.33
CA ARG A 32 -16.22 9.01 12.61
C ARG A 32 -15.47 10.01 13.49
N ASN A 33 -14.57 9.54 14.34
CA ASN A 33 -13.83 10.38 15.28
C ASN A 33 -12.42 10.69 14.77
N ALA A 34 -12.05 11.98 14.76
CA ALA A 34 -10.72 12.45 14.37
C ALA A 34 -9.85 12.94 15.54
N ASN A 35 -10.37 12.91 16.78
CA ASN A 35 -9.76 13.52 17.96
C ASN A 35 -8.66 12.66 18.62
N PHE A 36 -8.02 11.76 17.85
CA PHE A 36 -6.95 10.91 18.35
C PHE A 36 -5.88 10.64 17.30
N LEU A 37 -4.74 10.14 17.75
CA LEU A 37 -3.63 9.61 16.94
C LEU A 37 -3.39 8.15 17.31
N LEU A 38 -2.74 7.41 16.41
CA LEU A 38 -2.34 6.02 16.65
C LEU A 38 -0.82 5.88 16.52
N TRP A 39 -0.21 5.11 17.42
CA TRP A 39 1.21 4.81 17.42
C TRP A 39 1.45 3.29 17.58
N PRO A 40 2.32 2.66 16.76
CA PRO A 40 3.12 3.24 15.66
C PRO A 40 2.27 3.65 14.43
N PRO A 41 2.79 4.53 13.54
CA PRO A 41 2.05 5.01 12.38
C PRO A 41 2.09 4.01 11.21
N CYS A 42 2.98 3.02 11.24
CA CYS A 42 3.10 1.99 10.22
C CYS A 42 3.39 0.64 10.89
N VAL A 43 2.97 -0.43 10.24
CA VAL A 43 3.21 -1.82 10.67
C VAL A 43 3.59 -2.69 9.48
N GLU A 44 4.23 -3.81 9.76
CA GLU A 44 4.54 -4.83 8.77
C GLU A 44 3.33 -5.76 8.54
N VAL A 45 3.00 -5.96 7.26
CA VAL A 45 1.97 -6.90 6.80
C VAL A 45 2.56 -7.85 5.76
N GLN A 46 1.99 -9.05 5.67
CA GLN A 46 2.36 -10.02 4.65
C GLN A 46 1.46 -9.87 3.44
N ARG A 47 2.02 -9.64 2.25
CA ARG A 47 1.27 -9.47 1.01
C ARG A 47 1.86 -10.29 -0.13
N CYS A 48 1.00 -10.68 -1.05
CA CYS A 48 1.40 -11.41 -2.25
C CYS A 48 1.90 -10.40 -3.27
N SER A 49 3.14 -10.58 -3.72
CA SER A 49 3.76 -9.74 -4.74
C SER A 49 4.62 -10.57 -5.69
N GLY A 50 5.08 -9.95 -6.76
CA GLY A 50 5.87 -10.59 -7.81
C GLY A 50 5.04 -10.91 -9.06
N CYS A 51 5.67 -11.64 -9.98
CA CYS A 51 5.19 -11.87 -11.32
C CYS A 51 4.91 -13.36 -11.56
N CYS A 52 4.02 -13.62 -12.51
CA CYS A 52 3.77 -14.93 -13.10
C CYS A 52 4.44 -15.00 -14.48
N ASN A 53 4.57 -16.21 -15.03
CA ASN A 53 5.24 -16.42 -16.32
C ASN A 53 4.53 -15.77 -17.52
N THR A 54 3.21 -15.56 -17.43
CA THR A 54 2.42 -14.97 -18.51
C THR A 54 1.56 -13.83 -17.98
N ARG A 55 1.27 -12.86 -18.87
CA ARG A 55 0.43 -11.69 -18.54
C ARG A 55 -1.05 -12.04 -18.31
N MET A 56 -1.48 -13.25 -18.67
CA MET A 56 -2.84 -13.74 -18.44
C MET A 56 -3.06 -14.22 -17.00
N LEU A 57 -1.97 -14.44 -16.26
CA LEU A 57 -1.97 -14.86 -14.87
C LEU A 57 -1.68 -13.66 -13.96
N GLN A 58 -2.39 -13.60 -12.84
CA GLN A 58 -2.16 -12.63 -11.77
C GLN A 58 -1.71 -13.38 -10.50
N CYS A 59 -0.75 -12.81 -9.78
CA CYS A 59 -0.36 -13.29 -8.45
C CYS A 59 -1.43 -12.87 -7.44
N VAL A 60 -2.12 -13.84 -6.85
CA VAL A 60 -3.23 -13.60 -5.92
C VAL A 60 -3.05 -14.40 -4.63
N PRO A 61 -3.56 -13.92 -3.48
CA PRO A 61 -3.58 -14.71 -2.26
C PRO A 61 -4.52 -15.91 -2.39
N THR A 62 -4.09 -17.05 -1.85
CA THR A 62 -4.90 -18.27 -1.73
C THR A 62 -5.43 -18.49 -0.32
N VAL A 63 -4.69 -18.02 0.67
CA VAL A 63 -5.07 -18.05 2.08
C VAL A 63 -4.73 -16.70 2.68
N THR A 64 -5.69 -16.11 3.39
CA THR A 64 -5.50 -14.88 4.16
C THR A 64 -5.72 -15.16 5.65
N GLN A 65 -5.08 -14.37 6.49
CA GLN A 65 -5.19 -14.44 7.94
C GLN A 65 -5.37 -13.03 8.50
N THR A 66 -6.38 -12.86 9.35
CA THR A 66 -6.54 -11.62 10.11
C THR A 66 -5.71 -11.69 11.38
N ARG A 67 -4.85 -10.68 11.59
CA ARG A 67 -4.11 -10.50 12.85
C ARG A 67 -4.62 -9.25 13.57
N TYR A 68 -4.69 -9.32 14.89
CA TYR A 68 -5.05 -8.19 15.74
C TYR A 68 -3.79 -7.60 16.36
N LEU A 69 -3.60 -6.30 16.18
CA LEU A 69 -2.45 -5.56 16.68
C LEU A 69 -2.89 -4.59 17.76
N GLN A 70 -2.18 -4.57 18.88
CA GLN A 70 -2.35 -3.56 19.91
C GLN A 70 -1.54 -2.32 19.54
N VAL A 71 -2.20 -1.18 19.45
CA VAL A 71 -1.60 0.13 19.19
C VAL A 71 -1.91 1.09 20.33
N THR A 72 -1.15 2.17 20.42
CA THR A 72 -1.39 3.25 21.39
C THR A 72 -2.28 4.30 20.75
N ARG A 73 -3.44 4.55 21.35
CA ARG A 73 -4.34 5.66 21.03
C ARG A 73 -3.94 6.86 21.87
N ILE A 74 -3.67 7.98 21.21
CA ILE A 74 -3.26 9.23 21.86
C ILE A 74 -4.36 10.26 21.65
N GLN A 75 -4.98 10.74 22.73
CA GLN A 75 -6.00 11.78 22.71
C GLN A 75 -5.46 13.04 23.39
N TYR A 76 -5.86 14.22 22.93
CA TYR A 76 -5.51 15.48 23.59
C TYR A 76 -6.71 16.01 24.36
N ILE A 77 -6.62 15.96 25.69
CA ILE A 77 -7.64 16.47 26.60
C ILE A 77 -6.96 17.56 27.43
N ASP A 78 -7.52 18.77 27.45
CA ASP A 78 -6.96 19.93 28.17
C ASP A 78 -5.47 20.19 27.87
N LYS A 79 -5.10 20.09 26.60
CA LYS A 79 -3.70 20.24 26.08
C LYS A 79 -2.71 19.19 26.61
N ARG A 80 -3.19 18.13 27.28
CA ARG A 80 -2.36 17.03 27.77
C ARG A 80 -2.64 15.75 26.96
N PRO A 81 -1.60 14.99 26.58
CA PRO A 81 -1.80 13.71 25.91
C PRO A 81 -2.29 12.66 26.90
N HIS A 82 -3.36 11.96 26.53
CA HIS A 82 -3.90 10.79 27.20
C HIS A 82 -3.63 9.54 26.34
N TYR A 83 -3.08 8.50 26.95
CA TYR A 83 -2.63 7.30 26.26
C TYR A 83 -3.51 6.11 26.64
N ASP A 84 -4.14 5.50 25.64
CA ASP A 84 -4.99 4.34 25.79
C ASP A 84 -4.50 3.21 24.87
N LYS A 85 -4.79 1.96 25.23
CA LYS A 85 -4.58 0.83 24.33
C LYS A 85 -5.78 0.69 23.41
N ALA A 86 -5.52 0.49 22.12
CA ALA A 86 -6.52 0.18 21.12
C ALA A 86 -6.10 -1.05 20.33
N VAL A 87 -7.08 -1.76 19.76
CA VAL A 87 -6.84 -2.92 18.91
C VAL A 87 -7.29 -2.60 17.50
N ILE A 88 -6.42 -2.84 16.53
CA ILE A 88 -6.74 -2.77 15.10
C ILE A 88 -6.57 -4.15 14.48
N SER A 89 -7.26 -4.40 13.37
CA SER A 89 -7.11 -5.64 12.58
C SER A 89 -6.34 -5.36 11.29
N VAL A 90 -5.40 -6.25 10.95
CA VAL A 90 -4.68 -6.25 9.68
C VAL A 90 -4.90 -7.58 8.96
N GLU A 91 -4.92 -7.55 7.63
CA GLU A 91 -5.02 -8.75 6.80
C GLU A 91 -3.65 -9.07 6.19
N ASP A 92 -3.21 -10.31 6.47
CA ASP A 92 -2.01 -10.92 5.94
C ASP A 92 -2.33 -12.01 4.93
N HIS A 93 -1.52 -12.10 3.89
CA HIS A 93 -1.54 -13.22 2.96
C HIS A 93 -0.61 -14.32 3.48
N ALA A 94 -1.15 -15.53 3.70
CA ALA A 94 -0.39 -16.68 4.17
C ALA A 94 0.15 -17.56 3.03
N SER A 95 -0.50 -17.53 1.85
CA SER A 95 -0.02 -18.22 0.64
C SER A 95 -0.48 -17.51 -0.63
N CYS A 96 0.26 -17.70 -1.72
CA CYS A 96 0.01 -17.06 -3.02
C CYS A 96 0.03 -18.08 -4.15
N ARG A 97 -0.75 -17.83 -5.21
CA ARG A 97 -0.65 -18.58 -6.48
C ARG A 97 -0.83 -17.68 -7.68
N CYS A 98 -0.36 -18.14 -8.84
CA CYS A 98 -0.71 -17.57 -10.13
C CYS A 98 -2.06 -18.11 -10.58
N GLN A 99 -3.03 -17.22 -10.80
CA GLN A 99 -4.38 -17.57 -11.25
C GLN A 99 -4.76 -16.76 -12.49
N THR A 100 -5.53 -17.36 -13.40
CA THR A 100 -6.03 -16.67 -14.60
C THR A 100 -6.90 -15.48 -14.22
N HIS A 101 -6.58 -14.32 -14.79
CA HIS A 101 -7.38 -13.11 -14.59
C HIS A 101 -8.79 -13.32 -15.20
N PRO A 102 -9.89 -12.97 -14.52
CA PRO A 102 -11.24 -13.17 -15.05
C PRO A 102 -11.47 -12.55 -16.44
N SER A 103 -10.84 -11.41 -16.73
CA SER A 103 -10.90 -10.79 -18.07
C SER A 103 -10.22 -11.62 -19.17
N ALA A 104 -9.27 -12.50 -18.83
CA ALA A 104 -8.61 -13.38 -19.81
C ALA A 104 -9.51 -14.54 -20.25
N ALA A 105 -10.39 -15.03 -19.38
CA ALA A 105 -11.36 -16.08 -19.70
C ALA A 105 -12.48 -15.59 -20.65
N ALA A 106 -12.73 -14.28 -20.72
CA ALA A 106 -13.69 -13.69 -21.64
C ALA A 106 -13.13 -13.46 -23.06
N ARG A 107 -11.84 -13.72 -23.31
CA ARG A 107 -11.18 -13.45 -24.61
C ARG A 107 -11.03 -14.70 -25.49
N SER A 108 -11.53 -15.86 -25.06
CA SER A 108 -11.55 -17.09 -25.86
C SER A 108 -12.71 -17.17 -26.85
N THR A 109 -13.65 -16.22 -26.83
CA THR A 109 -14.60 -15.98 -27.93
C THR A 109 -14.11 -14.80 -28.76
N SER A 110 -13.86 -15.07 -30.03
CA SER A 110 -13.38 -14.15 -31.07
C SER A 110 -14.08 -12.80 -31.06
N LEU A 111 -13.41 -11.76 -30.57
CA LEU A 111 -13.70 -10.38 -30.93
C LEU A 111 -12.38 -9.67 -31.24
N PRO A 112 -12.28 -8.92 -32.37
CA PRO A 112 -11.11 -8.09 -32.64
C PRO A 112 -10.88 -7.12 -31.47
N PRO A 113 -9.63 -6.71 -31.21
CA PRO A 113 -9.35 -5.72 -30.18
C PRO A 113 -10.25 -4.49 -30.43
N PRO A 114 -10.97 -3.99 -29.42
CA PRO A 114 -11.72 -2.76 -29.58
C PRO A 114 -10.75 -1.66 -30.03
N PRO A 115 -11.15 -0.75 -30.94
CA PRO A 115 -10.34 0.41 -31.27
C PRO A 115 -9.97 1.13 -29.97
N PRO A 116 -8.76 1.72 -29.87
CA PRO A 116 -8.35 2.44 -28.68
C PRO A 116 -9.45 3.45 -28.33
N ARG A 117 -10.14 3.20 -27.22
CA ARG A 117 -11.10 4.14 -26.67
C ARG A 117 -10.29 5.38 -26.36
N LEU A 118 -10.55 6.46 -27.09
CA LEU A 118 -10.13 7.81 -26.71
C LEU A 118 -10.82 8.10 -25.38
N THR A 119 -10.23 7.64 -24.29
CA THR A 119 -10.49 8.22 -22.98
C THR A 119 -10.19 9.71 -23.13
N PRO A 120 -11.08 10.62 -22.73
CA PRO A 120 -10.69 12.00 -22.56
C PRO A 120 -9.41 11.99 -21.72
N LYS A 121 -8.33 12.54 -22.28
CA LYS A 121 -7.10 12.81 -21.54
C LYS A 121 -7.56 13.46 -20.22
N PRO A 122 -7.23 12.90 -19.04
CA PRO A 122 -7.53 13.59 -17.79
C PRO A 122 -6.97 15.00 -17.93
N PRO A 123 -7.71 16.05 -17.50
CA PRO A 123 -7.26 17.42 -17.66
C PRO A 123 -5.81 17.46 -17.21
N SER A 124 -4.93 17.95 -18.09
CA SER A 124 -3.52 18.09 -17.78
C SER A 124 -3.43 19.06 -16.63
N LEU A 125 -3.45 18.52 -15.41
CA LEU A 125 -3.09 19.24 -14.20
C LEU A 125 -1.71 19.82 -14.50
N SER A 126 -1.62 21.13 -14.33
CA SER A 126 -0.39 21.86 -14.59
C SER A 126 0.71 21.27 -13.69
N LYS A 127 1.98 21.36 -14.12
CA LYS A 127 3.10 20.86 -13.29
C LYS A 127 3.09 21.53 -11.91
N GLU A 128 2.57 22.74 -11.86
CA GLU A 128 2.36 23.58 -10.70
C GLU A 128 1.29 22.99 -9.75
N ASP A 129 0.19 22.46 -10.29
CA ASP A 129 -0.82 21.77 -9.48
C ASP A 129 -0.26 20.48 -8.88
N LEU A 130 0.49 19.69 -9.66
CA LEU A 130 1.12 18.47 -9.16
C LEU A 130 2.17 18.77 -8.07
N HIS A 131 3.00 19.79 -8.27
CA HIS A 131 3.93 20.26 -7.25
C HIS A 131 3.23 20.76 -5.99
N ARG A 132 2.13 21.50 -6.09
CA ARG A 132 1.33 21.90 -4.92
C ARG A 132 0.77 20.71 -4.16
N HIS A 133 0.34 19.65 -4.85
CA HIS A 133 -0.16 18.44 -4.21
C HIS A 133 0.95 17.66 -3.50
N ASP A 134 2.13 17.56 -4.10
CA ASP A 134 3.30 16.93 -3.49
C ASP A 134 3.81 17.75 -2.29
N GLU A 135 3.83 19.08 -2.40
CA GLU A 135 4.16 19.98 -1.29
C GLU A 135 3.15 19.89 -0.15
N MET A 136 1.85 19.84 -0.45
CA MET A 136 0.81 19.70 0.58
C MET A 136 0.89 18.35 1.30
N LYS A 137 1.16 17.26 0.56
CA LYS A 137 1.43 15.93 1.15
C LYS A 137 2.73 15.92 1.97
N ALA A 138 3.78 16.54 1.46
CA ALA A 138 5.05 16.66 2.16
C ALA A 138 4.91 17.50 3.43
N ASN A 139 4.15 18.60 3.39
CA ASN A 139 3.86 19.45 4.54
C ASN A 139 3.00 18.69 5.57
N GLN A 140 1.97 17.96 5.13
CA GLN A 140 1.16 17.13 6.02
C GLN A 140 1.97 15.99 6.68
N SER A 141 2.87 15.36 5.91
CA SER A 141 3.81 14.36 6.44
C SER A 141 4.82 14.98 7.41
N ARG A 142 5.33 16.18 7.11
CA ARG A 142 6.25 16.92 7.99
C ARG A 142 5.57 17.37 9.28
N ILE A 143 4.33 17.86 9.22
CA ILE A 143 3.53 18.22 10.40
C ILE A 143 3.27 17.00 11.25
N SER A 144 2.88 15.87 10.64
CA SER A 144 2.62 14.62 11.35
C SER A 144 3.89 14.08 12.02
N LYS A 145 5.05 14.15 11.34
CA LYS A 145 6.36 13.75 11.89
C LYS A 145 6.87 14.73 12.95
N ALA A 146 6.68 16.03 12.77
CA ALA A 146 7.09 17.04 13.74
C ALA A 146 6.26 16.95 15.01
N ALA A 147 4.94 16.80 14.90
CA ALA A 147 4.05 16.54 16.02
C ALA A 147 4.54 15.31 16.81
N LEU A 148 4.88 14.24 16.11
CA LEU A 148 5.33 12.99 16.72
C LEU A 148 6.74 13.10 17.34
N ARG A 149 7.65 13.84 16.72
CA ARG A 149 9.02 14.06 17.24
C ARG A 149 9.04 14.94 18.50
N THR A 150 8.16 15.94 18.58
CA THR A 150 7.98 16.76 19.79
C THR A 150 7.27 16.00 20.91
N MET A 151 6.58 14.91 20.62
CA MET A 151 5.88 14.08 21.62
C MET A 151 6.74 12.96 22.23
N ILE A 152 7.95 12.71 21.66
CA ILE A 152 8.88 11.64 22.09
C ILE A 152 10.14 12.21 22.79
N MET A 153 10.36 13.54 22.75
CA MET A 153 11.38 14.24 23.55
C MET A 153 10.73 14.99 24.71
#